data_AF-A0A9E2XL41-F1
#
_entry.id   AF-A0A9E2XL41-F1
#
_cell.length_a   1.000
_cell.length_b   1.000
_cell.length_c   1.000
_cell.angle_alpha   90.00
_cell.angle_beta   90.00
_cell.angle_gamma   90.00
#
_symmetry.space_group_name_H-M   'P 1'
#
loop_
_entity.id
_entity.type
_entity.pdbx_description
1 polymer ?
#
loop_
_entity_poly.entity_id
_entity_poly.type
_entity_poly.pdbx_seq_one_letter_code
_entity_poly.pdbx_strand_id
1 'polypeptide(L)'
;MIRALGISLVFALAYCPVSFAQGLSPSSSIKVAAVDFVPAWGDLDGNVRRLAQAADELARQGVAYAVFPETAVSGYLFSGPDQIAPFLDTIPGRTTAALLPILERTGLHMSVGIAERDSETGLAYNTAVLMGPHGIIGKYRKNGLNPQDQKVFAPGNTDVEVVDTPLGRIALLICYDDTYWQYARLAALRGAQIIAWHSVSDRVMPGTPPA
;
A
#
# COMPACT_ATOMS: atom_id res chain seq x y z
N MET A 1 -57.81 -17.59 -31.78
CA MET A 1 -57.24 -17.65 -30.43
C MET A 1 -55.72 -17.53 -30.54
N ILE A 2 -55.18 -16.32 -30.39
CA ILE A 2 -53.73 -16.06 -30.32
C ILE A 2 -53.53 -15.35 -28.98
N ARG A 3 -52.90 -16.02 -28.01
CA ARG A 3 -52.50 -15.43 -26.74
C ARG A 3 -51.07 -14.92 -26.88
N ALA A 4 -50.90 -13.61 -26.86
CA ALA A 4 -49.60 -12.98 -26.67
C ALA A 4 -49.23 -13.04 -25.17
N LEU A 5 -48.15 -13.74 -24.83
CA LEU A 5 -47.51 -13.67 -23.51
C LEU A 5 -46.67 -12.39 -23.45
N GLY A 6 -47.12 -11.41 -22.66
CA GLY A 6 -46.34 -10.23 -22.32
C GLY A 6 -45.30 -10.58 -21.26
N ILE A 7 -44.02 -10.53 -21.63
CA ILE A 7 -42.89 -10.58 -20.70
C ILE A 7 -42.66 -9.15 -20.22
N SER A 8 -42.98 -8.85 -18.95
CA SER A 8 -42.53 -7.61 -18.31
C SER A 8 -41.16 -7.85 -17.68
N LEU A 9 -40.11 -7.31 -18.30
CA LEU A 9 -38.80 -7.15 -17.67
C LEU A 9 -38.87 -5.98 -16.67
N VAL A 10 -38.76 -6.27 -15.38
CA VAL A 10 -38.56 -5.26 -14.35
C VAL A 10 -37.05 -5.05 -14.19
N PHE A 11 -36.53 -3.94 -14.70
CA PHE A 11 -35.18 -3.48 -14.37
C PHE A 11 -35.23 -2.86 -12.97
N ALA A 12 -34.79 -3.61 -11.95
CA ALA A 12 -34.50 -3.05 -10.64
C ALA A 12 -33.15 -2.32 -10.72
N LEU A 13 -33.19 -1.02 -11.01
CA LEU A 13 -32.05 -0.13 -10.78
C LEU A 13 -31.86 -0.02 -9.26
N ALA A 14 -30.91 -0.78 -8.72
CA ALA A 14 -30.43 -0.60 -7.36
C ALA A 14 -29.67 0.74 -7.31
N TYR A 15 -30.40 1.80 -6.99
CA TYR A 15 -29.83 3.11 -6.69
C TYR A 15 -29.12 2.99 -5.34
N CYS A 16 -27.81 2.78 -5.35
CA CYS A 16 -26.99 2.90 -4.15
C CYS A 16 -26.73 4.40 -3.94
N PRO A 17 -27.37 5.09 -2.98
CA PRO A 17 -27.07 6.49 -2.74
C PRO A 17 -25.61 6.55 -2.28
N VAL A 18 -24.79 7.32 -3.01
CA VAL A 18 -23.52 7.81 -2.48
C VAL A 18 -23.90 8.71 -1.31
N SER A 19 -23.87 8.14 -0.10
CA SER A 19 -24.08 8.91 1.12
C SER A 19 -22.84 9.78 1.29
N PHE A 20 -22.94 11.06 0.91
CA PHE A 20 -22.00 12.06 1.38
C PHE A 20 -22.18 12.14 2.89
N ALA A 21 -21.24 11.54 3.62
CA ALA A 21 -21.22 11.57 5.07
C ALA A 21 -21.40 13.01 5.57
N GLN A 22 -22.41 13.17 6.42
CA GLN A 22 -22.75 14.41 7.08
C GLN A 22 -21.59 14.90 7.96
N GLY A 23 -21.33 16.21 7.92
CA GLY A 23 -20.68 16.98 8.98
C GLY A 23 -19.29 16.51 9.41
N LEU A 24 -18.24 17.03 8.77
CA LEU A 24 -16.90 17.03 9.37
C LEU A 24 -16.94 17.84 10.67
N SER A 25 -17.05 17.15 11.80
CA SER A 25 -16.67 17.69 13.12
C SER A 25 -15.22 18.21 13.04
N PRO A 26 -14.79 19.18 13.86
CA PRO A 26 -13.44 19.74 13.76
C PRO A 26 -12.43 18.59 13.88
N SER A 27 -11.79 18.27 12.74
CA SER A 27 -10.83 17.19 12.62
C SER A 27 -9.72 17.44 13.65
N SER A 28 -9.59 16.54 14.62
CA SER A 28 -8.39 16.49 15.44
C SER A 28 -7.20 16.34 14.48
N SER A 29 -6.26 17.29 14.50
CA SER A 29 -5.06 17.18 13.69
C SER A 29 -4.31 15.90 14.05
N ILE A 30 -3.93 15.12 13.03
CA ILE A 30 -3.10 13.93 13.21
C ILE A 30 -1.65 14.26 12.82
N LYS A 31 -0.70 13.68 13.57
CA LYS A 31 0.71 13.75 13.19
C LYS A 31 1.02 12.57 12.28
N VAL A 32 1.50 12.85 11.08
CA VAL A 32 1.89 11.83 10.09
C VAL A 32 3.38 11.91 9.80
N ALA A 33 4.00 10.79 9.41
CA ALA A 33 5.40 10.72 9.02
C ALA A 33 5.54 10.09 7.63
N ALA A 34 6.21 10.79 6.73
CA ALA A 34 6.80 10.19 5.53
C ALA A 34 8.23 9.78 5.89
N VAL A 35 8.53 8.48 5.83
CA VAL A 35 9.78 7.94 6.34
C VAL A 35 10.76 7.77 5.19
N ASP A 36 11.91 8.45 5.29
CA ASP A 36 13.07 8.12 4.48
C ASP A 36 13.80 6.93 5.12
N PHE A 37 13.87 5.82 4.39
CA PHE A 37 14.43 4.57 4.87
C PHE A 37 15.28 3.95 3.77
N VAL A 38 16.56 3.73 4.07
CA VAL A 38 17.49 3.05 3.17
C VAL A 38 17.54 1.56 3.53
N PRO A 39 16.85 0.68 2.77
CA PRO A 39 16.95 -0.75 3.01
C PRO A 39 18.37 -1.24 2.69
N ALA A 40 18.86 -2.18 3.50
CA ALA A 40 20.02 -2.95 3.08
C ALA A 40 19.55 -3.94 2.02
N TRP A 41 20.14 -3.85 0.83
CA TRP A 41 19.77 -4.68 -0.30
C TRP A 41 19.96 -6.17 0.04
N GLY A 42 18.92 -6.99 -0.11
CA GLY A 42 18.98 -8.43 0.14
C GLY A 42 19.10 -8.84 1.61
N ASP A 43 18.76 -7.97 2.57
CA ASP A 43 18.71 -8.32 4.01
C ASP A 43 17.31 -8.16 4.57
N LEU A 44 16.42 -9.12 4.27
CA LEU A 44 15.04 -9.08 4.69
C LEU A 44 14.91 -8.93 6.21
N ASP A 45 15.54 -9.83 6.97
CA ASP A 45 15.36 -9.87 8.41
C ASP A 45 15.95 -8.61 9.08
N GLY A 46 17.09 -8.10 8.60
CA GLY A 46 17.67 -6.86 9.11
C GLY A 46 16.89 -5.61 8.74
N ASN A 47 16.28 -5.57 7.55
CA ASN A 47 15.35 -4.51 7.18
C ASN A 47 14.10 -4.54 8.07
N VAL A 48 13.48 -5.71 8.25
CA VAL A 48 12.30 -5.88 9.11
C VAL A 48 12.59 -5.45 10.55
N ARG A 49 13.75 -5.82 11.11
CA ARG A 49 14.16 -5.36 12.45
C ARG A 49 14.29 -3.83 12.53
N ARG A 50 14.86 -3.17 11.50
CA ARG A 50 15.00 -1.71 11.48
C ARG A 50 13.66 -1.00 11.27
N LEU A 51 12.75 -1.56 10.48
CA LEU A 51 11.38 -1.08 10.33
C LEU A 51 10.64 -1.13 11.68
N ALA A 52 10.76 -2.24 12.41
CA ALA A 52 10.20 -2.39 13.75
C ALA A 52 10.74 -1.34 14.74
N GLN A 53 12.06 -1.10 14.74
CA GLN A 53 12.67 -0.06 15.57
C GLN A 53 12.18 1.35 15.19
N ALA A 54 12.10 1.65 13.90
CA ALA A 54 11.59 2.93 13.41
C ALA A 54 10.11 3.14 13.78
N ALA A 55 9.27 2.11 13.68
CA ALA A 55 7.87 2.16 14.09
C ALA A 55 7.73 2.49 15.58
N ASP A 56 8.53 1.86 16.43
CA ASP A 56 8.50 2.13 17.87
C ASP A 56 8.94 3.58 18.20
N GLU A 57 9.98 4.07 17.54
CA GLU A 57 10.45 5.45 17.71
C GLU A 57 9.41 6.48 17.23
N LEU A 58 8.80 6.27 16.06
CA LEU A 58 7.75 7.16 15.54
C LEU A 58 6.54 7.20 16.49
N ALA A 59 6.15 6.06 17.06
CA ALA A 59 5.09 6.01 18.06
C ALA A 59 5.44 6.84 19.31
N ARG A 60 6.69 6.77 19.81
CA ARG A 60 7.15 7.61 20.94
C ARG A 60 7.10 9.10 20.64
N GLN A 61 7.22 9.48 19.36
CA GLN A 61 7.08 10.86 18.90
C GLN A 61 5.62 11.29 18.67
N GLY A 62 4.64 10.44 19.00
CA GLY A 62 3.21 10.72 18.84
C GLY A 62 2.74 10.72 17.39
N VAL A 63 3.45 10.03 16.49
CA VAL A 63 3.00 9.84 15.11
C VAL A 63 1.82 8.87 15.10
N ALA A 64 0.74 9.25 14.44
CA ALA A 64 -0.46 8.44 14.28
C ALA A 64 -0.41 7.56 13.03
N TYR A 65 0.20 8.06 11.93
CA TYR A 65 0.37 7.32 10.68
C TYR A 65 1.76 7.49 10.09
N ALA A 66 2.43 6.39 9.75
CA ALA A 66 3.74 6.37 9.11
C ALA A 66 3.72 5.68 7.74
N VAL A 67 4.25 6.34 6.72
CA VAL A 67 4.38 5.81 5.36
C VAL A 67 5.85 5.49 5.10
N PHE A 68 6.16 4.21 4.96
CA PHE A 68 7.50 3.71 4.64
C PHE A 68 7.71 3.50 3.14
N PRO A 69 8.95 3.46 2.64
CA PRO A 69 9.22 3.34 1.22
C PRO A 69 8.69 2.05 0.55
N GLU A 70 8.72 2.07 -0.77
CA GLU A 70 8.51 0.92 -1.64
C GLU A 70 9.60 -0.13 -1.44
N THR A 71 9.23 -1.42 -1.43
CA THR A 71 10.18 -2.55 -1.26
C THR A 71 11.16 -2.41 -0.08
N ALA A 72 10.73 -1.72 0.99
CA ALA A 72 11.57 -1.38 2.14
C ALA A 72 12.11 -2.59 2.92
N VAL A 73 11.59 -3.79 2.64
CA VAL A 73 12.06 -5.04 3.25
C VAL A 73 13.16 -5.73 2.45
N SER A 74 13.26 -5.49 1.14
CA SER A 74 14.18 -6.23 0.26
C SER A 74 15.27 -5.37 -0.37
N GLY A 75 15.03 -4.06 -0.51
CA GLY A 75 15.67 -3.26 -1.55
C GLY A 75 14.97 -3.45 -2.90
N TYR A 76 15.47 -2.77 -3.94
CA TYR A 76 14.73 -2.61 -5.20
C TYR A 76 15.45 -3.14 -6.44
N LEU A 77 16.77 -2.95 -6.55
CA LEU A 77 17.52 -3.21 -7.77
C LEU A 77 17.88 -4.70 -7.94
N PHE A 78 16.92 -5.50 -8.39
CA PHE A 78 17.11 -6.92 -8.73
C PHE A 78 17.15 -7.16 -10.25
N SER A 79 18.05 -8.02 -10.73
CA SER A 79 18.23 -8.33 -12.15
C SER A 79 17.17 -9.28 -12.72
N GLY A 80 16.45 -10.02 -11.88
CA GLY A 80 15.42 -10.96 -12.31
C GLY A 80 14.83 -11.78 -11.16
N PRO A 81 13.86 -12.68 -11.46
CA PRO A 81 13.07 -13.38 -10.45
C PRO A 81 13.89 -14.24 -9.49
N ASP A 82 14.93 -14.92 -9.97
CA ASP A 82 15.77 -15.79 -9.15
C ASP A 82 16.54 -15.00 -8.07
N GLN A 83 16.92 -13.76 -8.36
CA GLN A 83 17.69 -12.93 -7.42
C GLN A 83 16.81 -12.37 -6.31
N ILE A 84 15.54 -12.04 -6.61
CA ILE A 84 14.61 -11.50 -5.61
C ILE A 84 13.92 -12.62 -4.80
N ALA A 85 13.81 -13.83 -5.35
CA ALA A 85 13.07 -14.94 -4.75
C ALA A 85 13.37 -15.20 -3.24
N PRO A 86 14.62 -15.12 -2.75
CA PRO A 86 14.91 -15.31 -1.32
C PRO A 86 14.35 -14.22 -0.41
N PHE A 87 14.08 -13.05 -0.97
CA PHE A 87 13.67 -11.83 -0.27
C PHE A 87 12.19 -11.49 -0.48
N LEU A 88 11.44 -12.35 -1.15
CA LEU A 88 9.99 -12.22 -1.20
C LEU A 88 9.38 -12.60 0.15
N ASP A 89 8.27 -11.94 0.50
CA ASP A 89 7.51 -12.25 1.70
C ASP A 89 6.03 -12.44 1.37
N THR A 90 5.30 -13.22 2.16
CA THR A 90 3.84 -13.35 1.99
C THR A 90 3.12 -12.24 2.76
N ILE A 91 1.84 -12.03 2.44
CA ILE A 91 0.98 -11.11 3.21
C ILE A 91 -0.32 -11.86 3.55
N PRO A 92 -0.53 -12.28 4.82
CA PRO A 92 0.36 -12.13 5.96
C PRO A 92 1.66 -12.95 5.83
N GLY A 93 2.75 -12.47 6.44
CA GLY A 93 4.08 -13.09 6.39
C GLY A 93 5.03 -12.55 7.45
N ARG A 94 6.34 -12.70 7.21
CA ARG A 94 7.41 -12.39 8.19
C ARG A 94 7.37 -10.94 8.63
N THR A 95 7.24 -10.03 7.67
CA THR A 95 7.19 -8.58 7.86
C THR A 95 5.97 -8.18 8.68
N THR A 96 4.77 -8.63 8.29
CA THR A 96 3.54 -8.29 9.02
C THR A 96 3.55 -8.89 10.42
N ALA A 97 4.05 -10.12 10.59
CA ALA A 97 4.16 -10.76 11.90
C ALA A 97 5.09 -10.01 12.86
N ALA A 98 6.17 -9.42 12.36
CA ALA A 98 7.10 -8.62 13.16
C ALA A 98 6.53 -7.23 13.53
N LEU A 99 5.75 -6.62 12.65
CA LEU A 99 5.25 -5.25 12.83
C LEU A 99 3.95 -5.18 13.62
N LEU A 100 3.02 -6.11 13.40
CA LEU A 100 1.69 -6.06 14.02
C LEU A 100 1.71 -5.95 15.56
N PRO A 101 2.55 -6.69 16.32
CA PRO A 101 2.60 -6.54 17.78
C PRO A 101 3.04 -5.15 18.24
N ILE A 102 3.87 -4.47 17.44
CA ILE A 102 4.30 -3.09 17.74
C ILE A 102 3.14 -2.13 17.52
N LEU A 103 2.41 -2.29 16.42
CA LEU A 103 1.25 -1.44 16.10
C LEU A 103 0.11 -1.62 17.11
N GLU A 104 -0.15 -2.86 17.52
CA GLU A 104 -1.13 -3.18 18.57
C GLU A 104 -0.77 -2.47 19.88
N ARG A 105 0.48 -2.58 20.34
CA ARG A 105 0.95 -1.95 21.58
C ARG A 105 0.97 -0.42 21.51
N THR A 106 1.32 0.15 20.37
CA THR A 106 1.61 1.59 20.23
C THR A 106 0.43 2.43 19.74
N GLY A 107 -0.57 1.81 19.12
CA GLY A 107 -1.65 2.52 18.45
C GLY A 107 -1.27 3.09 17.07
N LEU A 108 -0.02 2.91 16.62
CA LEU A 108 0.46 3.41 15.33
C LEU A 108 -0.25 2.71 14.17
N HIS A 109 -0.62 3.48 13.15
CA HIS A 109 -0.92 2.94 11.83
C HIS A 109 0.33 3.10 10.95
N MET A 110 0.60 2.13 10.09
CA MET A 110 1.70 2.26 9.14
C MET A 110 1.37 1.60 7.82
N SER A 111 1.96 2.12 6.74
CA SER A 111 2.04 1.42 5.47
C SER A 111 3.49 1.19 5.08
N VAL A 112 3.78 0.05 4.44
CA VAL A 112 5.14 -0.31 3.99
C VAL A 112 5.12 -1.09 2.69
N GLY A 113 6.11 -0.86 1.83
CA GLY A 113 6.31 -1.62 0.61
C GLY A 113 7.01 -2.96 0.84
N ILE A 114 6.42 -4.04 0.33
CA ILE A 114 6.86 -5.42 0.41
C ILE A 114 6.98 -5.98 -1.01
N ALA A 115 8.09 -6.67 -1.28
CA ALA A 115 8.18 -7.56 -2.42
C ALA A 115 7.38 -8.84 -2.09
N GLU A 116 6.11 -8.86 -2.48
CA GLU A 116 5.16 -9.90 -2.10
C GLU A 116 5.38 -11.16 -2.95
N ARG A 117 5.35 -12.34 -2.32
CA ARG A 117 5.03 -13.61 -2.97
C ARG A 117 3.58 -13.96 -2.70
N ASP A 118 2.79 -14.03 -3.76
CA ASP A 118 1.41 -14.47 -3.66
C ASP A 118 1.34 -15.96 -3.28
N SER A 119 0.56 -16.29 -2.25
CA SER A 119 0.50 -17.64 -1.70
C SER A 119 -0.23 -18.63 -2.62
N GLU A 120 -1.09 -18.15 -3.51
CA GLU A 120 -1.91 -18.99 -4.39
C GLU A 120 -1.22 -19.26 -5.73
N THR A 121 -0.71 -18.20 -6.36
CA THR A 121 -0.10 -18.24 -7.69
C THR A 121 1.42 -18.39 -7.66
N GLY A 122 2.06 -18.02 -6.54
CA GLY A 122 3.52 -17.94 -6.43
C GLY A 122 4.15 -16.77 -7.17
N LEU A 123 3.35 -15.90 -7.80
CA LEU A 123 3.83 -14.71 -8.50
C LEU A 123 4.38 -13.68 -7.52
N ALA A 124 5.36 -12.91 -7.99
CA ALA A 124 5.93 -11.80 -7.24
C ALA A 124 5.18 -10.49 -7.59
N TYR A 125 4.83 -9.70 -6.57
CA TYR A 125 4.18 -8.40 -6.73
C TYR A 125 4.88 -7.32 -5.90
N ASN A 126 4.92 -6.11 -6.43
CA ASN A 126 5.33 -4.94 -5.66
C ASN A 126 4.11 -4.41 -4.91
N THR A 127 4.12 -4.51 -3.57
CA THR A 127 2.90 -4.38 -2.78
C THR A 127 3.08 -3.42 -1.62
N ALA A 128 2.19 -2.45 -1.48
CA ALA A 128 2.04 -1.65 -0.28
C ALA A 128 1.02 -2.31 0.64
N VAL A 129 1.33 -2.45 1.92
CA VAL A 129 0.42 -3.01 2.93
C VAL A 129 0.12 -1.95 3.98
N LEU A 130 -1.16 -1.67 4.22
CA LEU A 130 -1.63 -0.82 5.31
C LEU A 130 -1.97 -1.70 6.52
N MET A 131 -1.41 -1.34 7.67
CA MET A 131 -1.60 -2.02 8.95
C MET A 131 -1.94 -1.01 10.03
N GLY A 132 -2.66 -1.49 11.05
CA GLY A 132 -2.94 -0.73 12.26
C GLY A 132 -3.01 -1.63 13.49
N PRO A 133 -3.50 -1.09 14.61
CA PRO A 133 -3.47 -1.77 15.91
C PRO A 133 -4.27 -3.07 15.96
N HIS A 134 -5.16 -3.30 15.00
CA HIS A 134 -6.05 -4.47 14.95
C HIS A 134 -5.69 -5.46 13.82
N GLY A 135 -4.59 -5.24 13.10
CA GLY A 135 -4.18 -6.13 12.02
C GLY A 135 -3.87 -5.44 10.69
N ILE A 136 -3.85 -6.24 9.64
CA ILE A 136 -3.76 -5.78 8.26
C ILE A 136 -5.11 -5.19 7.86
N ILE A 137 -5.07 -3.94 7.37
CA ILE A 137 -6.26 -3.17 6.98
C ILE A 137 -6.53 -3.31 5.49
N GLY A 138 -5.47 -3.36 4.67
CA GLY A 138 -5.57 -3.49 3.22
C GLY A 138 -4.21 -3.61 2.57
N LYS A 139 -4.21 -3.96 1.28
CA LYS A 139 -2.98 -3.98 0.46
C LYS A 139 -3.28 -3.51 -0.96
N TYR A 140 -2.25 -3.02 -1.63
CA TYR A 140 -2.31 -2.58 -3.01
C TYR A 140 -1.08 -3.07 -3.76
N ARG A 141 -1.29 -3.75 -4.88
CA ARG A 141 -0.25 -4.22 -5.81
C ARG A 141 -0.08 -3.18 -6.93
N LYS A 142 1.16 -2.75 -7.14
CA LYS A 142 1.55 -1.72 -8.12
C LYS A 142 1.08 -2.10 -9.52
N ASN A 143 0.40 -1.17 -10.20
CA ASN A 143 -0.05 -1.39 -11.57
C ASN A 143 0.89 -0.75 -12.60
N GLY A 144 1.37 0.47 -12.33
CA GLY A 144 2.36 1.16 -13.15
C GLY A 144 3.74 0.56 -12.96
N LEU A 145 4.07 -0.51 -13.70
CA LEU A 145 5.40 -1.11 -13.65
C LEU A 145 6.38 -0.38 -14.58
N ASN A 146 7.46 0.15 -14.02
CA ASN A 146 8.56 0.68 -14.82
C ASN A 146 9.44 -0.46 -15.38
N PRO A 147 10.41 -0.18 -16.28
CA PRO A 147 11.25 -1.22 -16.87
C PRO A 147 12.04 -2.07 -15.87
N GLN A 148 12.30 -1.55 -14.67
CA GLN A 148 12.98 -2.29 -13.62
C GLN A 148 12.01 -3.21 -12.86
N ASP A 149 10.81 -2.74 -12.54
CA ASP A 149 9.74 -3.57 -11.98
C ASP A 149 9.43 -4.78 -12.87
N GLN A 150 9.36 -4.57 -14.20
CA GLN A 150 9.00 -5.60 -15.19
C GLN A 150 9.97 -6.79 -15.23
N LYS A 151 11.17 -6.66 -14.65
CA LYS A 151 12.13 -7.77 -14.55
C LYS A 151 11.76 -8.77 -13.46
N VAL A 152 10.96 -8.37 -12.48
CA VAL A 152 10.75 -9.13 -11.24
C VAL A 152 9.30 -9.27 -10.82
N PHE A 153 8.45 -8.28 -11.10
CA PHE A 153 7.08 -8.23 -10.61
C PHE A 153 6.06 -8.42 -11.73
N ALA A 154 4.98 -9.13 -11.42
CA ALA A 154 3.78 -9.14 -12.24
C ALA A 154 2.98 -7.82 -12.05
N PRO A 155 2.23 -7.37 -13.08
CA PRO A 155 1.31 -6.25 -12.92
C PRO A 155 0.29 -6.53 -11.82
N GLY A 156 -0.01 -5.51 -11.01
CA GLY A 156 -0.97 -5.61 -9.93
C GLY A 156 -2.34 -6.13 -10.38
N ASN A 157 -3.01 -6.81 -9.45
CA ASN A 157 -4.37 -7.33 -9.63
C ASN A 157 -5.32 -6.91 -8.50
N THR A 158 -4.95 -5.88 -7.75
CA THR A 158 -5.81 -5.23 -6.75
C THR A 158 -6.41 -3.94 -7.32
N ASP A 159 -7.61 -3.60 -6.88
CA ASP A 159 -8.20 -2.29 -7.13
C ASP A 159 -7.47 -1.18 -6.36
N VAL A 160 -7.62 0.07 -6.82
CA VAL A 160 -7.25 1.27 -6.03
C VAL A 160 -8.32 1.51 -4.97
N GLU A 161 -8.27 0.73 -3.89
CA GLU A 161 -9.23 0.83 -2.80
C GLU A 161 -8.96 2.06 -1.92
N VAL A 162 -10.03 2.55 -1.28
CA VAL A 162 -9.96 3.59 -0.25
C VAL A 162 -10.53 2.99 1.01
N VAL A 163 -9.68 2.83 2.03
CA VAL A 163 -10.07 2.17 3.28
C VAL A 163 -10.36 3.21 4.35
N ASP A 164 -11.46 3.01 5.07
CA ASP A 164 -11.85 3.86 6.20
C ASP A 164 -11.02 3.48 7.43
N THR A 165 -10.40 4.48 8.06
CA THR A 165 -9.64 4.31 9.31
C THR A 165 -10.03 5.41 10.31
N PRO A 166 -9.71 5.26 11.61
CA PRO A 166 -9.88 6.34 12.58
C PRO A 166 -9.10 7.62 12.24
N LEU A 167 -8.11 7.52 11.35
CA LEU A 167 -7.26 8.64 10.91
C LEU A 167 -7.79 9.32 9.63
N GLY A 168 -8.87 8.81 9.06
CA GLY A 168 -9.42 9.22 7.78
C GLY A 168 -9.36 8.13 6.72
N ARG A 169 -9.72 8.50 5.50
CA ARG A 169 -9.85 7.60 4.35
C ARG A 169 -8.54 7.51 3.58
N ILE A 170 -7.90 6.34 3.59
CA ILE A 170 -6.53 6.15 3.08
C ILE A 170 -6.56 5.30 1.81
N ALA A 171 -5.84 5.76 0.78
CA ALA A 171 -5.49 4.97 -0.41
C ALA A 171 -3.98 4.73 -0.46
N LEU A 172 -3.57 3.59 -1.02
CA LEU A 172 -2.16 3.26 -1.25
C LEU A 172 -1.85 3.36 -2.75
N LEU A 173 -0.73 3.99 -3.09
CA LEU A 173 -0.19 4.06 -4.45
C LEU A 173 1.34 3.92 -4.42
N ILE A 174 1.94 3.44 -5.50
CA ILE A 174 3.36 3.07 -5.52
C ILE A 174 4.07 3.70 -6.71
N CYS A 175 5.02 4.59 -6.42
CA CYS A 175 6.03 5.13 -7.33
C CYS A 175 5.48 5.45 -8.72
N TYR A 176 5.80 4.61 -9.70
CA TYR A 176 5.55 4.82 -11.12
C TYR A 176 4.06 4.75 -11.50
N ASP A 177 3.16 4.49 -10.54
CA ASP A 177 1.75 4.83 -10.67
C ASP A 177 1.52 6.34 -10.93
N ASP A 178 2.46 7.22 -10.55
CA ASP A 178 2.36 8.68 -10.76
C ASP A 178 2.39 9.08 -12.23
N THR A 179 2.99 8.24 -13.07
CA THR A 179 3.08 8.40 -14.51
C THR A 179 1.69 8.27 -15.16
N TYR A 180 0.76 7.60 -14.47
CA TYR A 180 -0.61 7.37 -14.91
C TYR A 180 -1.57 8.08 -13.95
N TRP A 181 -2.03 9.27 -14.35
CA TRP A 181 -2.94 10.11 -13.56
C TRP A 181 -4.23 9.38 -13.09
N GLN A 182 -4.60 8.29 -13.77
CA GLN A 182 -5.80 7.52 -13.48
C GLN A 182 -5.82 6.98 -12.04
N TYR A 183 -4.69 6.50 -11.50
CA TYR A 183 -4.70 5.86 -10.18
C TYR A 183 -4.95 6.87 -9.05
N ALA A 184 -4.26 8.01 -9.08
CA ALA A 184 -4.51 9.10 -8.14
C ALA A 184 -5.93 9.65 -8.30
N ARG A 185 -6.43 9.77 -9.55
CA ARG A 185 -7.82 10.20 -9.79
C ARG A 185 -8.83 9.19 -9.24
N LEU A 186 -8.61 7.89 -9.39
CA LEU A 186 -9.48 6.85 -8.85
C LEU A 186 -9.53 6.91 -7.32
N ALA A 187 -8.39 7.07 -6.65
CA ALA A 187 -8.35 7.28 -5.20
C ALA A 187 -9.15 8.53 -4.78
N ALA A 188 -8.95 9.65 -5.47
CA ALA A 188 -9.68 10.89 -5.19
C ALA A 188 -11.20 10.77 -5.44
N LEU A 189 -11.62 10.16 -6.56
CA LEU A 189 -13.04 9.94 -6.88
C LEU A 189 -13.72 8.98 -5.90
N ARG A 190 -12.96 8.03 -5.35
CA ARG A 190 -13.41 7.15 -4.26
C ARG A 190 -13.38 7.83 -2.89
N GLY A 191 -12.93 9.08 -2.83
CA GLY A 191 -12.94 9.96 -1.66
C GLY A 191 -11.81 9.72 -0.66
N ALA A 192 -10.63 9.32 -1.15
CA ALA A 192 -9.41 9.31 -0.35
C ALA A 192 -9.13 10.71 0.22
N GLN A 193 -8.86 10.78 1.51
CA GLN A 193 -8.38 11.97 2.22
C GLN A 193 -6.87 11.98 2.32
N ILE A 194 -6.26 10.78 2.34
CA ILE A 194 -4.81 10.57 2.37
C ILE A 194 -4.47 9.58 1.25
N ILE A 195 -3.49 9.94 0.42
CA ILE A 195 -2.85 9.01 -0.51
C ILE A 195 -1.45 8.74 0.05
N ALA A 196 -1.22 7.51 0.51
CA ALA A 196 0.08 7.07 0.98
C ALA A 196 0.91 6.61 -0.22
N TRP A 197 1.91 7.43 -0.56
CA TRP A 197 2.74 7.21 -1.73
C TRP A 197 4.04 6.49 -1.34
N HIS A 198 4.18 5.25 -1.78
CA HIS A 198 5.37 4.44 -1.54
C HIS A 198 6.33 4.61 -2.71
N SER A 199 7.55 5.08 -2.49
CA SER A 199 8.50 5.27 -3.58
C SER A 199 9.89 4.76 -3.27
N VAL A 200 10.56 4.29 -4.31
CA VAL A 200 12.00 4.17 -4.41
C VAL A 200 12.41 4.67 -5.80
N SER A 201 13.53 5.39 -5.88
CA SER A 201 14.07 5.84 -7.17
C SER A 201 15.57 5.65 -7.19
N ASP A 202 16.05 5.09 -8.29
CA ASP A 202 17.47 5.04 -8.66
C ASP A 202 17.93 6.32 -9.35
N ARG A 203 17.02 7.28 -9.59
CA ARG A 203 17.34 8.57 -10.18
C ARG A 203 18.10 9.41 -9.16
N VAL A 204 19.41 9.47 -9.34
CA VAL A 204 20.27 10.44 -8.68
C VAL A 204 20.05 11.79 -9.36
N MET A 205 19.58 12.78 -8.59
CA MET A 205 19.49 14.16 -9.11
C MET A 205 20.89 14.64 -9.53
N PRO A 206 21.03 15.34 -10.67
CA PRO A 206 22.33 15.85 -11.10
C PRO A 206 23.04 16.62 -9.97
N GLY A 207 24.25 16.22 -9.62
CA GLY A 207 25.05 16.84 -8.56
C GLY A 207 24.86 16.28 -7.14
N THR A 208 24.06 15.21 -6.96
CA THR A 208 23.94 14.55 -5.65
C THR A 208 25.16 13.65 -5.40
N PRO A 209 25.88 13.79 -4.28
CA PRO A 209 26.96 12.87 -3.91
C PRO A 209 26.45 11.43 -3.76
N PRO A 210 27.29 10.40 -3.98
CA PRO A 210 26.93 9.04 -3.60
C PRO A 210 26.55 8.98 -2.12
N ALA A 211 25.51 8.22 -1.80
CA ALA A 211 25.12 7.90 -0.43
C ALA A 211 26.14 6.99 0.24
#